data_AF-A0A2H0DAP9-F1
#
_entry.id   AF-A0A2H0DAP9-F1
#
_cell.length_a   1.000
_cell.length_b   1.000
_cell.length_c   1.000
_cell.angle_alpha   90.00
_cell.angle_beta   90.00
_cell.angle_gamma   90.00
#
_symmetry.space_group_name_H-M   'P 1'
#
loop_
_entity.id
_entity.type
_entity.pdbx_description
1 polymer ?
#
loop_
_entity_poly.entity_id
_entity_poly.type
_entity_poly.pdbx_seq_one_letter_code
_entity_poly.pdbx_strand_id
1 'polypeptide(L)'
;GIYTGKFDSRATTLKITEQTDSKFSGSITINYRETINQKISGELDQEKMTVTMKDMLHSRFAGTYSAKLSEDGKKLSGTFTQNVEKTKYSFSLNKK
;
A
#
# COMPACT_ATOMS: atom_id res chain seq x y z
N GLY A 1 -3.65 2.67 -11.76
CA GLY A 1 -3.26 4.03 -11.30
C GLY A 1 -1.91 3.98 -10.58
N ILE A 2 -1.18 5.10 -10.50
CA ILE A 2 0.14 5.16 -9.84
C ILE A 2 0.06 6.10 -8.63
N TYR A 3 0.58 5.67 -7.50
CA TYR A 3 0.76 6.47 -6.30
C TYR A 3 2.23 6.48 -5.91
N THR A 4 2.74 7.63 -5.48
CA THR A 4 4.14 7.81 -5.08
C THR A 4 4.23 8.57 -3.77
N GLY A 5 5.19 8.24 -2.93
CA GLY A 5 5.41 8.97 -1.70
C GLY A 5 6.44 8.29 -0.81
N LYS A 6 6.15 8.21 0.48
CA LYS A 6 7.06 7.65 1.48
C LYS A 6 6.44 6.47 2.24
N PHE A 7 7.23 5.45 2.48
CA PHE A 7 7.00 4.35 3.42
C PHE A 7 8.19 4.31 4.36
N ASP A 8 7.97 4.46 5.66
CA ASP A 8 9.06 4.52 6.65
C ASP A 8 10.22 5.46 6.24
N SER A 9 9.85 6.67 5.81
CA SER A 9 10.78 7.68 5.27
C SER A 9 11.53 7.30 3.98
N ARG A 10 11.27 6.14 3.37
CA ARG A 10 11.83 5.70 2.08
C ARG A 10 10.91 6.01 0.93
N ALA A 11 11.48 6.32 -0.24
CA ALA A 11 10.71 6.51 -1.45
C ALA A 11 9.93 5.23 -1.80
N THR A 12 8.66 5.38 -2.15
CA THR A 12 7.76 4.26 -2.44
C THR A 12 6.86 4.56 -3.60
N THR A 13 6.67 3.56 -4.46
CA THR A 13 5.73 3.61 -5.58
C THR A 13 4.75 2.45 -5.46
N LEU A 14 3.46 2.77 -5.47
CA LEU A 14 2.37 1.81 -5.58
C LEU A 14 1.79 1.91 -6.98
N LYS A 15 1.81 0.81 -7.72
CA LYS A 15 1.24 0.69 -9.06
C LYS A 15 0.05 -0.26 -9.00
N ILE A 16 -1.14 0.28 -9.20
CA ILE A 16 -2.39 -0.49 -9.36
C ILE A 16 -2.50 -0.88 -10.83
N THR A 17 -2.51 -2.19 -11.11
CA THR A 17 -2.56 -2.77 -12.46
C THR A 17 -3.96 -3.19 -12.87
N GLU A 18 -4.76 -3.70 -11.94
CA GLU A 18 -6.15 -4.07 -12.18
C GLU A 18 -7.00 -3.50 -11.06
N GLN A 19 -8.20 -3.06 -11.41
CA GLN A 19 -9.14 -2.49 -10.47
C GLN A 19 -10.56 -2.80 -10.96
N THR A 20 -11.39 -3.32 -10.06
CA THR A 20 -12.84 -3.38 -10.17
C THR A 20 -13.45 -2.32 -9.23
N ASP A 21 -14.76 -2.35 -9.02
CA ASP A 21 -15.48 -1.31 -8.26
C ASP A 21 -14.92 -1.12 -6.84
N SER A 22 -14.67 -2.22 -6.11
CA SER A 22 -14.15 -2.19 -4.74
C SER A 22 -12.81 -2.87 -4.56
N LYS A 23 -12.31 -3.67 -5.51
CA LYS A 23 -11.07 -4.45 -5.36
C LYS A 23 -10.02 -4.04 -6.37
N PHE A 24 -8.76 -4.19 -5.99
CA PHE A 24 -7.64 -3.91 -6.88
C PHE A 24 -6.45 -4.84 -6.64
N SER A 25 -5.62 -4.96 -7.68
CA SER A 25 -4.35 -5.68 -7.65
C SER A 25 -3.23 -4.79 -8.18
N GLY A 26 -2.01 -5.07 -7.76
CA GLY A 26 -0.87 -4.25 -8.16
C GLY A 26 0.45 -4.69 -7.57
N SER A 27 1.39 -3.76 -7.57
CA SER A 27 2.71 -3.92 -6.96
C SER A 27 3.10 -2.68 -6.16
N ILE A 28 3.76 -2.89 -5.04
CA ILE A 28 4.41 -1.84 -4.28
C ILE A 28 5.93 -2.02 -4.33
N THR A 29 6.63 -0.93 -4.58
CA THR A 29 8.09 -0.87 -4.66
C THR A 29 8.61 0.10 -3.62
N ILE A 30 9.44 -0.38 -2.69
CA ILE A 30 10.02 0.41 -1.60
C ILE A 30 11.54 0.44 -1.77
N ASN A 31 12.10 1.64 -1.86
CA ASN A 31 13.53 1.86 -2.07
C ASN A 31 14.29 1.91 -0.74
N TYR A 32 14.58 0.74 -0.17
CA TYR A 32 15.58 0.58 0.89
C TYR A 32 17.00 0.50 0.30
N ARG A 33 17.97 -0.02 1.08
CA ARG A 33 19.29 -0.40 0.53
C ARG A 33 19.16 -1.42 -0.59
N GLU A 34 18.24 -2.37 -0.42
CA GLU A 34 17.78 -3.27 -1.48
C GLU A 34 16.33 -2.91 -1.83
N THR A 35 16.02 -2.81 -3.13
CA THR A 35 14.66 -2.51 -3.56
C THR A 35 13.75 -3.69 -3.27
N ILE A 36 12.72 -3.45 -2.46
CA ILE A 36 11.68 -4.42 -2.19
C ILE A 36 10.57 -4.24 -3.23
N ASN A 37 10.24 -5.29 -3.96
CA ASN A 37 9.10 -5.32 -4.87
C ASN A 37 8.12 -6.42 -4.44
N GLN A 38 6.90 -6.04 -4.07
CA GLN A 38 5.87 -6.95 -3.62
C GLN A 38 4.62 -6.82 -4.48
N LYS A 39 4.03 -7.97 -4.84
CA LYS A 39 2.67 -8.00 -5.39
C LYS A 39 1.67 -7.80 -4.26
N ILE A 40 0.66 -6.99 -4.50
CA ILE A 40 -0.38 -6.68 -3.52
C ILE A 40 -1.77 -6.90 -4.08
N SER A 41 -2.70 -7.18 -3.18
CA SER A 41 -4.14 -7.15 -3.44
C SER A 41 -4.80 -6.29 -2.37
N GLY A 42 -5.76 -5.47 -2.77
CA GLY A 42 -6.45 -4.57 -1.86
C GLY A 42 -7.92 -4.37 -2.18
N GLU A 43 -8.59 -3.70 -1.24
CA GLU A 43 -10.01 -3.40 -1.26
C GLU A 43 -10.24 -1.98 -0.73
N LEU A 44 -11.15 -1.25 -1.38
CA LEU A 44 -11.60 0.08 -1.02
C LEU A 44 -13.05 -0.01 -0.53
N ASP A 45 -13.26 0.32 0.74
CA ASP A 45 -14.57 0.63 1.29
C ASP A 45 -14.84 2.11 1.01
N GLN A 46 -15.76 2.37 0.07
CA GLN A 46 -16.11 3.72 -0.37
C GLN A 46 -16.93 4.49 0.68
N GLU A 47 -17.68 3.81 1.55
CA GLU A 47 -18.46 4.46 2.61
C GLU A 47 -17.55 5.03 3.69
N LYS A 48 -16.50 4.28 4.05
CA LYS A 48 -15.54 4.67 5.10
C LYS A 48 -14.30 5.35 4.54
N MET A 49 -14.14 5.39 3.23
CA MET A 49 -12.91 5.81 2.54
C MET A 49 -11.67 5.09 3.09
N THR A 50 -11.83 3.81 3.45
CA THR A 50 -10.76 2.98 3.98
C THR A 50 -10.26 2.01 2.92
N VAL A 51 -8.94 1.94 2.80
CA VAL A 51 -8.26 1.01 1.90
C VAL A 51 -7.53 -0.03 2.74
N THR A 52 -7.76 -1.29 2.43
CA THR A 52 -6.98 -2.40 2.98
C THR A 52 -6.18 -3.04 1.87
N MET A 53 -4.92 -3.38 2.13
CA MET A 53 -4.08 -4.11 1.17
C MET A 53 -3.31 -5.20 1.90
N LYS A 54 -2.90 -6.23 1.18
CA LYS A 54 -2.00 -7.28 1.70
C LYS A 54 -0.99 -7.67 0.64
N ASP A 55 0.22 -8.02 1.09
CA ASP A 55 1.20 -8.64 0.21
C ASP A 55 0.74 -10.06 -0.16
N MET A 56 0.93 -10.44 -1.43
CA MET A 56 0.54 -11.75 -1.95
C MET A 56 1.67 -12.78 -1.88
N LEU A 57 2.91 -12.34 -1.77
CA LEU A 57 4.06 -13.23 -1.68
C LEU A 57 4.29 -13.62 -0.21
N HIS A 58 4.51 -14.92 0.03
CA HIS A 58 4.89 -15.39 1.35
C HIS A 58 6.36 -15.03 1.61
N SER A 59 6.57 -13.91 2.30
CA SER A 59 7.89 -13.37 2.64
C SER A 59 7.93 -12.96 4.11
N ARG A 60 9.11 -12.97 4.73
CA ARG A 60 9.31 -12.38 6.07
C ARG A 60 8.91 -10.91 6.14
N PHE A 61 8.91 -10.22 4.99
CA PHE A 61 8.51 -8.83 4.84
C PHE A 61 7.03 -8.65 4.46
N ALA A 62 6.27 -9.74 4.32
CA ALA A 62 4.86 -9.65 4.00
C ALA A 62 4.05 -9.08 5.18
N GLY A 63 3.03 -8.30 4.85
CA GLY A 63 2.14 -7.74 5.85
C GLY A 63 0.82 -7.25 5.30
N THR A 64 0.12 -6.49 6.13
CA THR A 64 -1.18 -5.90 5.84
C THR A 64 -1.08 -4.39 5.96
N TYR A 65 -1.66 -3.68 5.01
CA TYR A 65 -1.75 -2.23 4.95
C TYR A 65 -3.18 -1.82 5.32
N SER A 66 -3.31 -0.90 6.27
CA SER A 66 -4.57 -0.27 6.63
C SER A 66 -4.43 1.24 6.41
N ALA A 67 -5.21 1.78 5.50
CA ALA A 67 -5.08 3.15 5.03
C ALA A 67 -6.42 3.86 4.91
N LYS A 68 -6.35 5.19 4.85
CA LYS A 68 -7.45 6.05 4.45
C LYS A 68 -7.11 6.73 3.13
N LEU A 69 -8.11 6.78 2.27
CA LEU A 69 -8.09 7.58 1.05
C LEU A 69 -8.69 8.95 1.39
N SER A 70 -8.07 10.03 0.94
CA SER A 70 -8.64 11.37 1.07
C SER A 70 -9.92 11.50 0.24
N GLU A 71 -10.80 12.44 0.62
CA GLU A 71 -12.07 12.71 -0.08
C GLU A 71 -11.88 13.00 -1.57
N ASP A 72 -10.79 13.67 -1.94
CA ASP A 72 -10.45 13.97 -3.33
C ASP A 72 -9.81 12.78 -4.09
N GLY A 73 -9.60 11.65 -3.42
CA GLY A 73 -8.98 10.45 -3.98
C GLY A 73 -7.50 10.59 -4.35
N LYS A 74 -6.83 11.67 -3.92
CA LYS A 74 -5.44 11.96 -4.31
C LYS A 74 -4.41 11.50 -3.32
N LYS A 75 -4.77 11.30 -2.04
CA LYS A 75 -3.83 10.95 -0.98
C LYS A 75 -4.24 9.66 -0.31
N LEU A 76 -3.30 8.73 -0.19
CA LEU A 76 -3.45 7.46 0.50
C LEU A 76 -2.44 7.41 1.64
N SER A 77 -2.90 7.33 2.88
CA SER A 77 -2.01 7.26 4.05
C SER A 77 -2.49 6.26 5.08
N GLY A 78 -1.56 5.58 5.72
CA GLY A 78 -1.89 4.48 6.59
C GLY A 78 -0.71 3.89 7.33
N THR A 79 -0.97 2.72 7.89
CA THR A 79 0.02 1.91 8.59
C THR A 79 0.10 0.54 7.92
N PHE A 80 1.31 0.10 7.65
CA PHE A 80 1.61 -1.28 7.31
C PHE A 80 2.02 -2.03 8.57
N THR A 81 1.47 -3.23 8.77
CA THR A 81 1.82 -4.14 9.85
C THR A 81 2.44 -5.39 9.26
N GLN A 82 3.72 -5.61 9.54
CA GLN A 82 4.45 -6.81 9.11
C GLN A 82 3.94 -8.04 9.87
N ASN A 83 3.69 -9.15 9.19
CA ASN A 83 3.04 -10.32 9.81
C ASN A 83 3.91 -11.01 10.86
N VAL A 84 5.21 -11.21 10.57
CA VAL A 84 6.12 -12.01 11.40
C VAL A 84 6.54 -11.26 12.66
N GLU A 85 7.09 -10.05 12.49
CA GLU A 85 7.66 -9.27 13.59
C GLU A 85 6.61 -8.34 14.25
N LYS A 86 5.41 -8.23 13.66
CA LYS A 86 4.34 -7.29 14.07
C LYS A 86 4.77 -5.83 14.09
N THR A 87 5.89 -5.52 13.45
CA THR A 87 6.42 -4.17 13.29
C THR A 87 5.47 -3.34 12.44
N LYS A 88 5.27 -2.08 12.87
CA LYS A 88 4.35 -1.14 12.21
C LYS A 88 5.15 -0.03 11.54
N TYR A 89 4.81 0.25 10.29
CA TYR A 89 5.45 1.27 9.48
C TYR A 89 4.40 2.22 8.92
N SER A 90 4.64 3.53 9.04
CA SER A 90 3.74 4.52 8.46
C SER A 90 4.05 4.72 6.98
N PHE A 91 3.02 5.02 6.20
CA PHE A 91 3.19 5.41 4.80
C PHE A 91 2.22 6.51 4.40
N SER A 92 2.64 7.33 3.45
CA SER A 92 1.82 8.34 2.79
C SER A 92 2.22 8.46 1.34
N LEU A 93 1.25 8.26 0.46
CA LEU A 93 1.39 8.26 -0.98
C LEU A 93 0.40 9.26 -1.59
N ASN A 94 0.81 9.91 -2.67
CA ASN A 94 -0.02 10.78 -3.47
C ASN A 94 -0.18 10.17 -4.87
N LYS A 95 -1.38 10.28 -5.43
CA LYS A 95 -1.69 9.87 -6.79
C LYS A 95 -0.87 10.73 -7.76
N LYS A 96 -0.21 10.07 -8.70
CA LYS A 96 0.55 10.72 -9.77
C LYS A 96 -0.33 11.01 -10.97
#